data_AF-A0ABD0QSR5-F1
#
_entry.id   AF-A0ABD0QSR5-F1
#
_cell.length_a   1.000
_cell.length_b   1.000
_cell.length_c   1.000
_cell.angle_alpha   90.00
_cell.angle_beta   90.00
_cell.angle_gamma   90.00
#
_symmetry.space_group_name_H-M   'P 1'
#
loop_
_entity.id
_entity.type
_entity.pdbx_description
1 polymer ?
#
loop_
_entity_poly.entity_id
_entity_poly.type
_entity_poly.pdbx_seq_one_letter_code
_entity_poly.pdbx_strand_id
1 'polypeptide(L)' 'AEIHDLFCKKLQQCCVLFDFLDCVADLKGKEIKRAALNELVESVATSRGVLIEPLYPEAIKM' A
#
# COMPACT_ATOMS: atom_id res chain seq x y z
N ALA A 1 8.71 3.64 15.55
CA ALA A 1 9.48 3.60 14.28
C ALA A 1 9.01 2.46 13.38
N GLU A 2 8.87 1.25 13.90
CA GLU A 2 8.53 0.03 13.15
C GLU A 2 7.23 0.11 12.32
N ILE A 3 6.19 0.80 12.83
CA ILE A 3 4.92 1.00 12.12
C ILE A 3 5.10 1.83 10.84
N HIS A 4 5.90 2.91 10.88
CA HIS A 4 6.11 3.75 9.71
C HIS A 4 6.96 3.05 8.65
N ASP A 5 7.94 2.25 9.07
CA ASP A 5 8.75 1.42 8.16
C ASP A 5 7.88 0.37 7.46
N LEU A 6 6.99 -0.30 8.20
CA LEU A 6 6.03 -1.24 7.63
C LEU A 6 5.05 -0.56 6.67
N PHE A 7 4.54 0.63 7.01
CA PHE A 7 3.65 1.41 6.15
C PHE A 7 4.34 1.77 4.83
N CYS A 8 5.60 2.23 4.92
CA CYS A 8 6.42 2.55 3.75
C CYS A 8 6.65 1.30 2.86
N LYS A 9 7.01 0.16 3.45
CA LYS A 9 7.14 -1.11 2.71
C LYS A 9 5.85 -1.54 2.02
N LYS A 10 4.69 -1.34 2.66
CA LYS A 10 3.38 -1.63 2.06
C LYS A 10 3.05 -0.69 0.90
N LEU A 11 3.36 0.61 1.00
CA LEU A 11 3.23 1.55 -0.12
C LEU A 11 4.08 1.09 -1.30
N GLN A 12 5.35 0.74 -1.06
CA GLN A 12 6.26 0.25 -2.10
C GLN A 12 5.77 -1.06 -2.75
N GLN A 13 5.22 -1.99 -1.97
CA GLN A 13 4.59 -3.20 -2.49
C GLN A 13 3.42 -2.87 -3.42
N CYS A 14 2.68 -1.81 -3.13
CA CYS A 14 1.54 -1.39 -3.95
C CYS A 14 1.96 -0.69 -5.26
N CYS A 15 3.24 -0.38 -5.48
CA CYS A 15 3.72 0.14 -6.77
C CYS A 15 3.74 -0.91 -7.89
N VAL A 16 3.56 -2.21 -7.57
CA VAL A 16 3.49 -3.27 -8.58
C VAL A 16 2.24 -3.08 -9.45
N LEU A 17 2.44 -2.95 -10.75
CA LEU A 17 1.38 -2.85 -11.75
C LEU A 17 0.91 -4.25 -12.14
N PHE A 18 -0.40 -4.41 -12.28
CA PHE A 18 -1.00 -5.63 -12.77
C PHE A 18 -1.71 -5.34 -14.09
N ASP A 19 -1.53 -6.22 -15.06
CA ASP A 19 -2.34 -6.20 -16.27
C ASP A 19 -3.74 -6.74 -15.95
N PHE A 20 -4.77 -5.93 -16.21
CA PHE A 20 -6.17 -6.31 -16.07
C PHE A 20 -6.82 -6.68 -17.40
N LEU A 21 -6.13 -6.52 -18.53
CA LEU A 21 -6.57 -7.09 -19.82
C LEU A 21 -6.46 -8.61 -19.79
N ASP A 22 -5.42 -9.15 -19.11
CA ASP A 22 -5.39 -10.54 -18.67
C ASP A 22 -5.95 -10.66 -17.23
N CYS A 23 -7.25 -10.89 -17.14
CA CYS A 23 -7.95 -11.00 -15.86
C CYS A 23 -7.47 -12.17 -14.98
N VAL A 24 -6.92 -13.24 -15.58
CA VAL A 24 -6.53 -14.46 -14.85
C VAL A 24 -5.05 -14.48 -14.47
N ALA A 25 -4.23 -13.65 -15.08
CA ALA A 25 -2.85 -13.44 -14.65
C ALA A 25 -2.78 -12.87 -13.22
N ASP A 26 -1.91 -13.48 -12.41
CA ASP A 26 -1.53 -13.02 -11.07
C ASP A 26 -2.69 -12.67 -10.12
N LEU A 27 -3.78 -13.46 -10.15
CA LEU A 27 -4.93 -13.29 -9.24
C LEU A 27 -4.52 -13.16 -7.77
N LYS A 28 -3.54 -13.96 -7.33
CA LYS A 28 -3.00 -13.89 -5.97
C LYS A 28 -2.32 -12.55 -5.69
N GLY A 29 -1.55 -12.02 -6.63
CA GLY A 29 -0.88 -10.71 -6.50
C GLY A 29 -1.89 -9.57 -6.45
N LYS A 30 -2.92 -9.62 -7.31
CA LYS A 30 -4.03 -8.67 -7.33
C LYS A 30 -4.76 -8.64 -5.98
N GLU A 31 -5.06 -9.81 -5.41
CA GLU A 31 -5.74 -9.91 -4.11
C GLU A 31 -4.86 -9.43 -2.95
N ILE A 32 -3.55 -9.73 -2.97
CA ILE A 32 -2.60 -9.20 -1.98
C ILE A 32 -2.55 -7.67 -2.03
N LYS A 33 -2.45 -7.07 -3.23
CA LYS A 33 -2.44 -5.61 -3.38
C LYS A 33 -3.76 -4.99 -2.91
N ARG A 34 -4.91 -5.62 -3.21
CA ARG A 34 -6.22 -5.19 -2.70
C ARG A 34 -6.27 -5.18 -1.17
N ALA A 35 -5.85 -6.26 -0.53
CA ALA A 35 -5.82 -6.36 0.92
C ALA A 35 -4.88 -5.33 1.56
N ALA A 36 -3.68 -5.16 1.01
CA ALA A 36 -2.70 -4.20 1.51
C ALA A 36 -3.20 -2.75 1.41
N LEU A 37 -3.82 -2.36 0.29
CA LEU A 37 -4.39 -1.02 0.13
C LEU A 37 -5.53 -0.75 1.14
N ASN A 38 -6.39 -1.74 1.40
CA ASN A 38 -7.46 -1.60 2.40
C ASN A 38 -6.89 -1.40 3.81
N GLU A 39 -5.87 -2.18 4.18
CA GLU A 39 -5.19 -2.05 5.47
C GLU A 39 -4.53 -0.67 5.63
N LEU A 40 -3.91 -0.13 4.57
CA LEU A 40 -3.34 1.22 4.58
C LEU A 40 -4.41 2.30 4.82
N VAL A 41 -5.56 2.19 4.16
CA VAL A 41 -6.69 3.11 4.35
C VAL A 41 -7.24 3.02 5.78
N GLU A 42 -7.45 1.81 6.29
CA GLU A 42 -7.91 1.58 7.66
C GLU A 42 -6.93 2.14 8.69
N SER A 43 -5.62 1.94 8.48
CA SER A 43 -4.57 2.45 9.35
C SER A 43 -4.61 3.98 9.44
N VAL A 44 -4.75 4.69 8.32
CA VAL A 44 -4.87 6.16 8.31
C VAL A 44 -6.17 6.64 8.96
N ALA A 45 -7.28 5.92 8.74
CA ALA A 45 -8.58 6.29 9.30
C ALA A 45 -8.66 6.10 10.83
N THR A 46 -7.99 5.09 11.38
CA THR A 46 -8.12 4.68 12.78
C THR A 46 -7.00 5.21 13.68
N SER A 47 -5.79 5.41 13.13
CA SER A 47 -4.60 5.70 13.92
C SER A 47 -4.12 7.14 13.72
N ARG A 48 -4.04 7.91 14.81
CA ARG A 48 -3.48 9.27 14.78
C ARG A 48 -1.95 9.23 14.68
N GLY A 49 -1.39 10.14 13.89
CA GLY A 49 0.06 10.31 13.78
C GLY A 49 0.78 9.30 12.89
N VAL A 50 0.04 8.48 12.12
CA VAL A 50 0.64 7.55 11.14
C VAL A 50 1.29 8.31 9.97
N LEU A 51 0.65 9.40 9.54
CA LEU A 51 1.17 10.27 8.49
C LEU A 51 2.23 11.21 9.07
N ILE A 52 3.46 11.07 8.58
CA ILE A 52 4.62 11.88 8.94
C ILE A 52 5.31 12.40 7.68
N GLU A 53 6.07 13.49 7.77
CA GLU A 53 6.75 14.14 6.63
C GLU A 53 7.47 13.17 5.67
N PRO A 54 8.28 12.20 6.15
CA PRO A 54 8.98 11.26 5.27
C PRO A 54 8.08 10.34 4.43
N LEU A 55 6.81 10.19 4.81
CA LEU A 55 5.86 9.28 4.15
C LEU A 55 5.17 9.91 2.94
N TYR A 56 5.05 11.24 2.91
CA TYR A 56 4.36 11.95 1.83
C TYR A 56 4.99 11.73 0.45
N PRO A 57 6.33 11.79 0.27
CA PRO A 57 6.95 11.52 -1.03
C PRO A 57 6.66 10.11 -1.54
N GLU A 58 6.70 9.10 -0.66
CA GLU A 58 6.42 7.71 -1.02
C GLU A 58 4.95 7.50 -1.40
N ALA A 59 4.02 8.13 -0.69
CA ALA A 59 2.60 8.09 -1.01
C ALA A 59 2.25 8.78 -2.32
N ILE A 60 2.96 9.86 -2.69
CA ILE A 60 2.79 10.55 -3.98
C ILE A 60 3.41 9.77 -5.14
N LYS A 61 4.49 9.03 -4.87
CA LYS A 61 5.21 8.24 -5.87
C LYS A 61 4.46 6.96 -6.27
N MET A 62 3.71 6.37 -5.33
CA MET A 62 2.89 5.18 -5.53
C MET A 62 1.76 5.43 -6.53
#